data_AF-A0A1T2LC78-F1
#
_entry.id   AF-A0A1T2LC78-F1
#
_cell.length_a   1.000
_cell.length_b   1.000
_cell.length_c   1.000
_cell.angle_alpha   90.00
_cell.angle_beta   90.00
_cell.angle_gamma   90.00
#
_symmetry.space_group_name_H-M   'P 1'
#
loop_
_entity.id
_entity.type
_entity.pdbx_description
1 polymer ?
#
loop_
_entity_poly.entity_id
_entity_poly.type
_entity_poly.pdbx_seq_one_letter_code
_entity_poly.pdbx_strand_id
1 'polypeptide(L)'
;MEIIGYIGYAALVILAIIWAVGVRTQLGAGVHTVLGSLYFVVGAVGIPLLGIDMLHTLWVILVGFLFAGIIAPVLMGMPGLSWILGLVAGMYSGAVRVGISRQEIEKAQADSVCETVNDYMDKQE
;
A
#
# COMPACT_ATOMS: atom_id res chain seq x y z
N MET A 1 -21.42 -16.43 -14.22
CA MET A 1 -20.94 -15.54 -13.15
C MET A 1 -19.51 -15.85 -12.71
N GLU A 2 -19.09 -17.13 -12.74
CA GLU A 2 -17.71 -17.52 -12.41
C GLU A 2 -16.63 -16.81 -13.24
N ILE A 3 -16.81 -16.64 -14.56
CA ILE A 3 -15.84 -15.96 -15.43
C ILE A 3 -15.57 -14.52 -14.94
N ILE A 4 -16.61 -13.80 -14.52
CA ILE A 4 -16.47 -12.43 -14.00
C ILE A 4 -15.70 -12.45 -12.68
N GLY A 5 -15.95 -13.43 -11.81
CA GLY A 5 -15.19 -13.64 -10.59
C GLY A 5 -13.71 -13.90 -10.86
N TYR A 6 -13.38 -14.77 -11.82
CA TYR A 6 -11.99 -15.04 -12.19
C TYR A 6 -11.28 -13.82 -12.80
N ILE A 7 -11.97 -13.04 -13.63
CA ILE A 7 -11.43 -11.78 -14.16
C ILE A 7 -11.18 -10.79 -13.01
N GLY A 8 -12.13 -10.66 -12.10
CA GLY A 8 -12.00 -9.81 -10.91
C GLY A 8 -10.84 -10.25 -10.01
N TYR A 9 -10.66 -11.57 -9.82
CA TYR A 9 -9.55 -12.13 -9.07
C TYR A 9 -8.21 -11.87 -9.74
N ALA A 10 -8.11 -12.07 -11.06
CA ALA A 10 -6.89 -11.77 -11.81
C ALA A 10 -6.53 -10.29 -11.70
N ALA A 11 -7.51 -9.38 -11.77
CA ALA A 11 -7.31 -7.96 -11.55
C ALA A 11 -6.80 -7.67 -10.12
N LEU A 12 -7.36 -8.33 -9.11
CA LEU A 12 -6.91 -8.20 -7.71
C LEU A 12 -5.45 -8.64 -7.54
N VAL A 13 -5.05 -9.78 -8.14
CA VAL A 13 -3.66 -10.27 -8.11
C VAL A 13 -2.72 -9.28 -8.79
N ILE A 14 -3.09 -8.77 -9.96
CA ILE A 14 -2.29 -7.76 -10.67
C ILE A 14 -2.14 -6.50 -9.82
N LEU A 15 -3.21 -6.02 -9.19
CA LEU A 15 -3.16 -4.88 -8.29
C LEU A 15 -2.23 -5.14 -7.09
N ALA A 16 -2.33 -6.31 -6.46
CA ALA A 16 -1.44 -6.68 -5.35
C ALA A 16 0.04 -6.61 -5.77
N ILE A 17 0.37 -7.13 -6.96
CA ILE A 17 1.73 -7.07 -7.53
C ILE A 17 2.15 -5.62 -7.79
N ILE A 18 1.33 -4.83 -8.49
CA ILE A 18 1.65 -3.43 -8.83
C ILE A 18 1.91 -2.62 -7.56
N TRP A 19 1.05 -2.75 -6.55
CA TRP A 19 1.21 -2.02 -5.30
C TRP A 19 2.44 -2.48 -4.50
N ALA A 20 2.73 -3.79 -4.47
CA ALA A 20 3.94 -4.31 -3.83
C ALA A 20 5.21 -3.82 -4.54
N VAL A 21 5.22 -3.78 -5.87
CA VAL A 21 6.29 -3.17 -6.67
C VAL A 21 6.42 -1.68 -6.35
N GLY A 22 5.30 -0.95 -6.27
CA GLY A 22 5.29 0.45 -5.87
C GLY A 22 5.90 0.69 -4.50
N VAL A 23 5.55 -0.12 -3.50
CA VAL A 23 6.20 -0.08 -2.17
C VAL A 23 7.69 -0.36 -2.26
N ARG A 24 8.12 -1.25 -3.15
CA ARG A 24 9.55 -1.57 -3.35
C ARG A 24 10.32 -0.44 -4.04
N THR A 25 9.76 0.18 -5.06
CA THR A 25 10.45 1.17 -5.91
C THR A 25 10.33 2.59 -5.38
N GLN A 26 9.20 2.95 -4.76
CA GLN A 26 8.99 4.27 -4.17
C GLN A 26 9.42 4.25 -2.71
N LEU A 27 10.70 4.51 -2.46
CA LEU A 27 11.29 4.43 -1.13
C LEU A 27 10.65 5.44 -0.14
N GLY A 28 10.22 6.59 -0.65
CA GLY A 28 9.44 7.61 0.08
C GLY A 28 7.93 7.36 0.18
N ALA A 29 7.42 6.21 -0.27
CA ALA A 29 6.00 5.89 -0.16
C ALA A 29 5.52 5.97 1.29
N GLY A 30 4.44 6.71 1.52
CA GLY A 30 3.84 6.88 2.84
C GLY A 30 3.29 5.58 3.40
N VAL A 31 3.15 5.51 4.71
CA VAL A 31 2.63 4.33 5.43
C VAL A 31 1.24 3.91 4.93
N HIS A 32 0.40 4.85 4.44
CA HIS A 32 -0.90 4.55 3.86
C HIS A 32 -0.77 3.72 2.56
N THR A 33 0.21 4.02 1.71
CA THR A 33 0.51 3.24 0.50
C THR A 33 0.97 1.84 0.85
N VAL A 34 1.80 1.71 1.89
CA VAL A 34 2.29 0.42 2.39
C VAL A 34 1.14 -0.43 2.94
N LEU A 35 0.25 0.15 3.72
CA LEU A 35 -0.94 -0.52 4.25
C LEU A 35 -1.93 -0.89 3.13
N GLY A 36 -2.12 -0.03 2.13
CA GLY A 36 -2.92 -0.34 0.95
C GLY A 36 -2.37 -1.53 0.16
N SER A 37 -1.04 -1.57 -0.06
CA SER A 37 -0.38 -2.72 -0.68
C SER A 37 -0.60 -4.00 0.12
N LEU A 38 -0.41 -3.95 1.44
CA LEU A 38 -0.66 -5.09 2.32
C LEU A 38 -2.11 -5.57 2.22
N TYR A 39 -3.09 -4.65 2.19
CA TYR A 39 -4.51 -4.99 2.03
C TYR A 39 -4.75 -5.82 0.76
N PHE A 40 -4.23 -5.37 -0.39
CA PHE A 40 -4.42 -6.09 -1.65
C PHE A 40 -3.73 -7.46 -1.65
N VAL A 41 -2.53 -7.58 -1.08
CA VAL A 41 -1.83 -8.87 -0.94
C VAL A 41 -2.61 -9.83 -0.06
N VAL A 42 -3.08 -9.37 1.10
CA VAL A 42 -3.90 -10.19 2.02
C VAL A 42 -5.21 -10.60 1.34
N GLY A 43 -5.85 -9.71 0.57
CA GLY A 43 -7.04 -10.05 -0.21
C GLY A 43 -6.77 -11.12 -1.27
N ALA A 44 -5.72 -10.95 -2.06
CA ALA A 44 -5.35 -11.86 -3.15
C ALA A 44 -5.01 -13.28 -2.63
N VAL A 45 -4.38 -13.37 -1.46
CA VAL A 45 -4.02 -14.63 -0.81
C VAL A 45 -5.19 -15.20 0.00
N GLY A 46 -5.93 -14.35 0.71
CA GLY A 46 -6.99 -14.77 1.64
C GLY A 46 -8.24 -15.31 0.95
N ILE A 47 -8.67 -14.71 -0.17
CA ILE A 47 -9.88 -15.16 -0.89
C ILE A 47 -9.79 -16.64 -1.28
N PRO A 48 -8.76 -17.12 -2.02
CA PRO A 48 -8.66 -18.53 -2.37
C PRO A 48 -8.41 -19.42 -1.15
N LEU A 49 -7.59 -18.97 -0.18
CA LEU A 49 -7.28 -19.77 1.01
C LEU A 49 -8.51 -20.05 1.89
N LEU A 50 -9.43 -19.10 1.98
CA LEU A 50 -10.66 -19.22 2.77
C LEU A 50 -11.84 -19.81 1.97
N GLY A 51 -11.64 -20.14 0.69
CA GLY A 51 -12.70 -20.63 -0.18
C GLY A 51 -13.82 -19.62 -0.41
N ILE A 52 -13.52 -18.31 -0.34
CA ILE A 52 -14.48 -17.24 -0.57
C ILE A 52 -14.80 -17.17 -2.06
N ASP A 53 -16.07 -16.92 -2.39
CA ASP A 53 -16.51 -16.77 -3.78
C ASP A 53 -15.76 -15.63 -4.49
N MET A 54 -15.28 -15.92 -5.71
CA MET A 54 -14.41 -15.03 -6.47
C MET A 54 -15.08 -13.70 -6.85
N LEU A 55 -16.41 -13.57 -6.85
CA LEU A 55 -17.06 -12.27 -7.08
C LEU A 55 -16.80 -11.28 -5.94
N HIS A 56 -16.45 -11.76 -4.75
CA HIS A 56 -16.08 -10.88 -3.63
C HIS A 56 -14.86 -10.03 -3.95
N THR A 57 -14.01 -10.43 -4.90
CA THR A 57 -12.84 -9.65 -5.31
C THR A 57 -13.22 -8.26 -5.80
N LEU A 58 -14.40 -8.09 -6.40
CA LEU A 58 -14.88 -6.78 -6.88
C LEU A 58 -15.06 -5.80 -5.70
N TRP A 59 -15.62 -6.29 -4.59
CA TRP A 59 -15.76 -5.50 -3.37
C TRP A 59 -14.41 -5.26 -2.69
N VAL A 60 -13.54 -6.28 -2.64
CA VAL A 60 -12.19 -6.13 -2.08
C VAL A 60 -11.40 -5.08 -2.87
N ILE A 61 -11.50 -5.04 -4.19
CA ILE A 61 -10.83 -4.03 -5.00
C ILE A 61 -11.32 -2.63 -4.63
N LEU A 62 -12.65 -2.41 -4.63
CA LEU A 62 -13.26 -1.13 -4.30
C LEU A 62 -12.87 -0.65 -2.89
N VAL A 63 -13.00 -1.54 -1.91
CA VAL A 63 -12.67 -1.24 -0.50
C VAL A 63 -11.17 -1.03 -0.34
N GLY A 64 -10.31 -1.74 -1.07
CA GLY A 64 -8.87 -1.55 -1.04
C GLY A 64 -8.44 -0.16 -1.47
N PHE A 65 -9.04 0.38 -2.54
CA PHE A 65 -8.79 1.76 -2.96
C PHE A 65 -9.30 2.78 -1.94
N LEU A 66 -10.51 2.57 -1.42
CA LEU A 66 -11.07 3.42 -0.36
C LEU A 66 -10.21 3.39 0.90
N PHE A 67 -9.70 2.21 1.23
CA PHE A 67 -8.85 1.97 2.38
C PHE A 67 -7.52 2.71 2.23
N ALA A 68 -6.83 2.54 1.10
CA ALA A 68 -5.55 3.19 0.87
C ALA A 68 -5.65 4.73 0.77
N GLY A 69 -6.70 5.24 0.14
CA GLY A 69 -6.86 6.67 -0.15
C GLY A 69 -7.49 7.47 0.98
N ILE A 70 -8.40 6.89 1.76
CA ILE A 70 -9.19 7.64 2.76
C ILE A 70 -9.01 7.06 4.16
N ILE A 71 -9.24 5.75 4.33
CA ILE A 71 -9.30 5.15 5.67
C ILE A 71 -7.92 5.11 6.31
N ALA A 72 -6.89 4.65 5.61
CA ALA A 72 -5.54 4.51 6.17
C ALA A 72 -4.92 5.86 6.59
N PRO A 73 -5.01 6.94 5.79
CA PRO A 73 -4.59 8.27 6.25
C PRO A 73 -5.32 8.74 7.51
N VAL A 74 -6.64 8.55 7.59
CA VAL A 74 -7.44 8.94 8.76
C VAL A 74 -7.06 8.12 10.00
N LEU A 75 -6.88 6.81 9.86
CA LEU A 75 -6.47 5.92 10.95
C LEU A 75 -5.08 6.27 11.49
N MET A 76 -4.18 6.77 10.64
CA MET A 76 -2.87 7.25 11.07
C MET A 76 -2.91 8.56 11.86
N GLY A 77 -3.98 9.34 11.73
CA GLY A 77 -4.20 10.54 12.56
C GLY A 77 -4.63 10.21 13.99
N MET A 78 -5.03 8.96 14.28
CA MET A 78 -5.51 8.57 15.61
C MET A 78 -4.35 8.12 16.51
N PRO A 79 -4.13 8.76 17.68
CA PRO A 79 -3.08 8.36 18.61
C PRO A 79 -3.37 6.96 19.17
N GLY A 80 -2.36 6.08 19.14
CA GLY A 80 -2.44 4.68 19.59
C GLY A 80 -2.53 3.69 18.42
N LEU A 81 -3.49 3.88 17.51
CA LEU A 81 -3.64 3.01 16.35
C LEU A 81 -2.51 3.22 15.33
N SER A 82 -2.06 4.47 15.19
CA SER A 82 -0.93 4.84 14.33
C SER A 82 0.35 4.07 14.65
N TRP A 83 0.61 3.76 15.93
CA TRP A 83 1.77 2.99 16.35
C TRP A 83 1.70 1.53 15.88
N ILE A 84 0.56 0.87 16.10
CA ILE A 84 0.35 -0.53 15.68
C ILE A 84 0.40 -0.64 14.16
N LEU A 85 -0.32 0.25 13.46
CA LEU A 85 -0.33 0.26 12.00
C LEU A 85 1.06 0.58 11.41
N GLY A 86 1.81 1.49 12.04
CA GLY A 86 3.20 1.77 11.68
C GLY A 86 4.11 0.56 11.85
N LEU A 87 3.93 -0.22 12.92
CA LEU A 87 4.67 -1.47 13.15
C LEU A 87 4.39 -2.50 12.06
N VAL A 88 3.11 -2.75 11.75
CA VAL A 88 2.70 -3.69 10.70
C VAL A 88 3.22 -3.25 9.33
N ALA A 89 3.06 -1.97 9.00
CA ALA A 89 3.58 -1.40 7.76
C ALA A 89 5.11 -1.49 7.68
N GLY A 90 5.81 -1.26 8.79
CA GLY A 90 7.26 -1.39 8.87
C GLY A 90 7.73 -2.81 8.61
N MET A 91 7.07 -3.81 9.22
CA MET A 91 7.37 -5.22 8.98
C MET A 91 7.13 -5.63 7.52
N TYR A 92 5.99 -5.23 6.96
CA TYR A 92 5.65 -5.55 5.57
C TYR A 92 6.59 -4.85 4.58
N SER A 93 6.87 -3.56 4.77
CA SER A 93 7.84 -2.82 3.96
C SER A 93 9.23 -3.46 4.03
N GLY A 94 9.67 -3.86 5.22
CA GLY A 94 10.93 -4.60 5.40
C GLY A 94 10.97 -5.91 4.61
N ALA A 95 9.87 -6.67 4.61
CA ALA A 95 9.74 -7.92 3.86
C ALA A 95 9.72 -7.71 2.33
N VAL A 96 9.07 -6.66 1.85
CA VAL A 96 8.99 -6.34 0.41
C VAL A 96 10.29 -5.71 -0.10
N ARG A 97 11.02 -4.99 0.75
CA ARG A 97 12.27 -4.29 0.45
C ARG A 97 13.52 -5.09 0.88
N VAL A 98 13.41 -6.40 1.08
CA VAL A 98 14.56 -7.25 1.40
C VAL A 98 15.67 -7.04 0.35
N GLY A 99 16.85 -6.64 0.83
CA GLY A 99 18.03 -6.37 0.01
C GLY A 99 18.31 -4.89 -0.29
N ILE A 100 17.45 -3.96 0.14
CA ILE A 100 17.70 -2.51 0.04
C ILE A 100 18.16 -1.99 1.42
N SER A 101 19.23 -1.17 1.46
CA SER A 101 19.75 -0.69 2.75
C SER A 101 18.82 0.37 3.37
N ARG A 102 18.72 0.38 4.70
CA ARG A 102 17.89 1.35 5.43
C ARG A 102 18.33 2.81 5.18
N GLN A 103 19.62 3.01 4.97
CA GLN A 103 20.21 4.32 4.66
C GLN A 103 19.76 4.85 3.29
N GLU A 104 19.63 3.99 2.29
CA GLU A 104 19.10 4.38 0.98
C GLU A 104 17.62 4.76 1.05
N ILE A 105 16.84 4.07 1.89
CA ILE A 105 15.43 4.39 2.14
C ILE A 105 15.30 5.76 2.81
N GLU A 106 16.05 5.99 3.88
CA GLU A 106 16.03 7.26 4.63
C GLU A 106 16.50 8.43 3.77
N LYS A 107 17.54 8.23 2.95
CA LYS A 107 18.03 9.25 2.02
C LYS A 107 16.99 9.59 0.95
N ALA A 108 16.39 8.59 0.31
CA ALA A 108 15.36 8.83 -0.70
C ALA A 108 14.10 9.50 -0.10
N GLN A 109 13.76 9.17 1.15
CA GLN A 109 12.65 9.81 1.85
C GLN A 109 12.99 11.27 2.19
N ALA A 110 14.20 11.57 2.66
CA ALA A 110 14.66 12.93 2.92
C ALA A 110 14.73 13.78 1.63
N ASP A 111 15.23 13.20 0.54
CA ASP A 111 15.33 13.86 -0.76
C ASP A 111 13.92 14.21 -1.29
N SER A 112 12.94 13.30 -1.16
CA SER A 112 11.56 13.56 -1.60
C SER A 112 10.86 14.69 -0.82
N VAL A 113 11.16 14.83 0.48
CA VAL A 113 10.63 15.92 1.31
C VAL A 113 11.30 17.24 0.92
N CYS A 114 12.61 17.24 0.67
CA CYS A 114 13.35 18.44 0.26
C CYS A 114 12.88 18.94 -1.11
N GLU A 115 12.66 18.03 -2.07
CA GLU A 115 12.12 18.35 -3.39
C GLU A 115 10.71 18.95 -3.30
N THR A 116 9.84 18.38 -2.46
CA THR A 116 8.49 18.91 -2.23
C THR A 116 8.53 20.32 -1.63
N VAL A 117 9.42 20.57 -0.67
CA VAL A 117 9.58 21.90 -0.04
C VAL A 117 10.11 22.91 -1.05
N ASN A 118 11.10 22.54 -1.87
CA ASN A 118 11.64 23.43 -2.91
C ASN A 118 10.58 23.79 -3.96
N ASP A 119 9.80 22.82 -4.46
CA ASP A 119 8.70 23.09 -5.40
C ASP A 119 7.61 23.99 -4.78
N TYR A 120 7.38 23.88 -3.47
CA TYR A 120 6.47 24.79 -2.76
C TYR A 120 7.02 26.21 -2.62
N MET A 121 8.33 26.37 -2.41
CA MET A 121 8.97 27.69 -2.32
C MET A 121 9.04 28.36 -3.69
N ASP A 122 9.35 27.62 -4.75
CA ASP A 122 9.44 28.11 -6.13
C ASP A 122 8.07 28.56 -6.68
N LYS A 123 6.97 27.97 -6.19
CA LYS A 123 5.59 28.38 -6.52
C LYS A 123 5.08 29.59 -5.74
N GLN A 124 5.83 30.07 -4.73
CA GLN A 124 5.46 31.26 -3.96
C GLN A 124 6.25 32.52 -4.34
N GLU A 125 7.32 32.40 -5.12
CA GLU A 125 7.94 33.52 -5.86
C GLU A 125 7.18 33.82 -7.17
#